data_AF-A0A523ZEX6-F1
#
_entry.id   AF-A0A523ZEX6-F1
#
_cell.length_a   1.000
_cell.length_b   1.000
_cell.length_c   1.000
_cell.angle_alpha   90.00
_cell.angle_beta   90.00
_cell.angle_gamma   90.00
#
_symmetry.space_group_name_H-M   'P 1'
#
loop_
_entity.id
_entity.type
_entity.pdbx_description
1 polymer ?
#
loop_
_entity_poly.entity_id
_entity_poly.type
_entity_poly.pdbx_seq_one_letter_code
_entity_poly.pdbx_strand_id
1 'polypeptide(L)' 'MPLHGWEFLIIVVVVLIVFGVGKLPQTLGSLGKGVRSFRKAAAGEEMDIGLSEPKKEKDTSDLASTSS' A
#
# COMPACT_ATOMS: atom_id res chain seq x y z
N MET A 1 4.26 -22.99 25.32
CA MET A 1 5.06 -22.84 24.09
C MET A 1 4.16 -22.19 23.04
N PRO A 2 4.21 -20.87 22.80
CA PRO A 2 3.26 -20.23 21.89
C PRO A 2 3.73 -20.40 20.45
N LEU A 3 3.26 -21.44 19.78
CA LEU A 3 3.54 -21.73 18.38
C LEU A 3 2.58 -21.01 17.40
N HIS A 4 1.79 -20.04 17.85
CA HIS A 4 0.70 -19.45 17.04
C HIS A 4 1.12 -18.53 15.87
N GLY A 5 2.43 -18.35 15.64
CA GLY A 5 2.93 -17.41 14.62
C GLY A 5 2.94 -17.98 13.20
N TRP A 6 3.11 -19.29 13.06
CA TRP A 6 3.22 -19.96 11.75
C TRP A 6 1.87 -20.23 11.08
N GLU A 7 0.75 -20.37 11.81
CA GLU A 7 -0.57 -20.60 11.19
C GLU A 7 -1.01 -19.38 10.37
N PHE A 8 -0.75 -18.16 10.85
CA PHE A 8 -1.05 -16.95 10.11
C PHE A 8 -0.28 -16.87 8.79
N LEU A 9 0.97 -17.36 8.77
CA LEU A 9 1.78 -17.39 7.56
C LEU A 9 1.14 -18.28 6.49
N ILE A 10 0.65 -19.47 6.89
CA ILE A 10 -0.04 -20.41 5.98
C ILE A 10 -1.30 -19.79 5.39
N ILE A 11 -2.13 -19.14 6.22
CA ILE A 11 -3.35 -18.48 5.76
C ILE A 11 -3.03 -17.38 4.75
N VAL A 12 -2.04 -16.54 5.04
CA VAL A 12 -1.59 -15.47 4.12
C VAL A 12 -1.14 -16.06 2.79
N VAL A 13 -0.39 -17.16 2.79
CA VAL A 13 0.06 -17.82 1.56
C VAL A 13 -1.13 -18.30 0.72
N VAL A 14 -2.12 -18.96 1.32
CA VAL A 14 -3.32 -19.43 0.60
C VAL A 14 -4.08 -18.26 -0.03
N VAL A 15 -4.28 -17.17 0.72
CA VAL A 15 -4.98 -15.98 0.21
C VAL A 15 -4.17 -15.33 -0.92
N LEU A 16 -2.83 -15.27 -0.81
CA LEU A 16 -1.98 -14.73 -1.89
C LEU A 16 -2.01 -15.59 -3.16
N ILE A 17 -2.25 -16.90 -3.05
CA ILE A 17 -2.41 -17.76 -4.24
C ILE A 17 -3.74 -17.46 -4.94
N VAL A 18 -4.83 -17.30 -4.17
CA VAL A 18 -6.18 -17.04 -4.73
C VAL A 18 -6.29 -15.60 -5.27
N PHE A 19 -5.82 -14.62 -4.51
CA PHE A 19 -5.95 -13.20 -4.84
C PHE A 19 -4.75 -12.65 -5.62
N GLY A 20 -3.57 -13.24 -5.49
CA GLY A 20 -2.31 -12.73 -6.05
C GLY A 20 -1.61 -11.71 -5.14
N VAL A 21 -0.28 -11.68 -5.19
CA VAL A 21 0.59 -10.81 -4.35
C VAL A 21 0.39 -9.31 -4.58
N GLY A 22 -0.15 -8.91 -5.73
CA GLY A 22 -0.41 -7.50 -6.05
C GLY A 22 -1.79 -6.99 -5.67
N LYS A 23 -2.81 -7.86 -5.63
CA LYS A 23 -4.20 -7.43 -5.46
C LYS A 23 -4.56 -7.14 -4.01
N LEU A 24 -4.04 -7.92 -3.06
CA LEU A 24 -4.22 -7.67 -1.62
C LEU A 24 -3.75 -6.26 -1.20
N PRO A 25 -2.47 -5.87 -1.40
CA PRO A 25 -1.99 -4.55 -0.99
C PRO A 25 -2.66 -3.41 -1.75
N GLN A 26 -3.01 -3.60 -3.03
CA GLN A 26 -3.70 -2.60 -3.83
C GLN A 26 -5.14 -2.35 -3.32
N THR A 27 -5.90 -3.41 -3.07
CA THR A 27 -7.27 -3.32 -2.55
C THR A 27 -7.28 -2.80 -1.12
N LEU A 28 -6.37 -3.27 -0.26
CA LEU A 28 -6.24 -2.83 1.12
C LEU A 28 -5.75 -1.38 1.21
N GLY A 29 -4.93 -0.92 0.26
CA GLY A 29 -4.51 0.48 0.16
C GLY A 29 -5.68 1.43 -0.13
N SER A 30 -6.55 1.08 -1.07
CA SER A 30 -7.76 1.87 -1.36
C SER A 30 -8.76 1.84 -0.21
N LEU A 31 -8.98 0.66 0.39
CA LEU A 31 -9.85 0.51 1.56
C LEU A 31 -9.28 1.28 2.77
N GLY A 32 -7.97 1.21 2.98
CA GLY A 32 -7.25 1.88 4.06
C GLY A 32 -7.31 3.40 3.97
N LYS A 33 -7.26 3.97 2.75
CA LYS A 33 -7.51 5.41 2.53
C LYS A 33 -8.92 5.80 2.96
N GLY A 34 -9.94 5.02 2.60
CA GLY A 34 -11.33 5.25 3.02
C GLY A 34 -11.51 5.16 4.55
N VAL A 35 -10.97 4.11 5.18
CA VAL A 35 -11.00 3.93 6.64
C VAL A 35 -10.25 5.06 7.35
N ARG A 36 -9.11 5.52 6.81
CA ARG A 36 -8.34 6.65 7.35
C ARG A 36 -9.16 7.94 7.32
N SER A 37 -9.83 8.23 6.20
CA SER A 37 -10.71 9.40 6.07
C SER A 37 -11.89 9.33 7.02
N PHE A 38 -12.51 8.15 7.16
CA PHE A 38 -13.60 7.94 8.11
C PHE A 38 -13.15 8.16 9.55
N ARG A 39 -11.94 7.69 9.90
CA ARG A 39 -11.38 7.86 11.24
C ARG A 39 -11.01 9.32 11.54
N LYS A 40 -10.47 10.06 10.56
CA LYS A 40 -10.22 11.50 10.67
C LYS A 40 -11.51 12.30 10.87
N ALA A 41 -12.52 12.03 10.06
CA ALA A 41 -13.83 12.66 10.18
C ALA A 41 -14.49 12.36 11.53
N ALA A 42 -14.41 11.11 12.01
CA ALA A 42 -14.91 10.72 13.33
C ALA A 42 -14.14 11.38 14.49
N ALA A 43 -12.87 11.74 14.28
CA ALA A 43 -12.05 12.47 15.24
C ALA A 43 -12.25 14.00 15.20
N GLY A 44 -13.11 14.51 14.31
CA GLY A 44 -13.35 15.94 14.17
C GLY A 44 -12.19 16.73 13.54
N GLU A 45 -11.19 16.05 12.97
CA GLU A 45 -10.14 16.69 12.17
C GLU A 45 -10.67 17.03 10.77
N GLU A 46 -10.37 18.25 10.29
CA GLU A 46 -10.70 18.66 8.93
C GLU A 46 -10.11 17.66 7.91
N MET A 47 -10.93 17.30 6.92
CA MET A 47 -10.58 16.30 5.90
C MET A 47 -9.49 16.84 4.95
N ASP A 48 -8.22 16.65 5.32
CA ASP A 48 -7.12 16.68 4.36
C ASP A 48 -7.10 15.36 3.57
N ILE A 49 -7.84 15.35 2.45
CA ILE A 49 -7.81 14.29 1.44
C ILE A 49 -6.49 14.39 0.66
N GLY A 50 -5.39 14.04 1.32
CA GLY A 50 -4.09 13.88 0.69
C GLY A 50 -4.16 12.81 -0.40
N LEU A 51 -4.34 13.26 -1.64
CA LEU A 51 -4.10 12.48 -2.85
C LEU A 51 -2.58 12.24 -2.93
N SER A 52 -2.08 11.29 -2.13
CA SER A 52 -0.76 10.75 -2.38
C SER A 52 -0.86 9.94 -3.66
N GLU A 53 -0.59 10.63 -4.77
CA GLU A 53 -0.07 10.05 -6.00
C GLU A 53 1.01 9.04 -5.61
N PRO A 54 1.03 7.83 -6.21
CA PRO A 54 2.21 7.01 -6.12
C PRO A 54 3.30 7.80 -6.86
N LYS A 55 4.19 8.44 -6.13
CA LYS A 55 5.47 8.94 -6.67
C LYS A 55 6.25 7.71 -7.13
N LYS A 56 5.93 7.21 -8.33
CA LYS A 56 6.86 6.44 -9.16
C LYS A 56 7.87 7.45 -9.67
N GLU A 57 8.86 7.74 -8.84
CA GLU A 57 10.10 8.35 -9.30
C GLU A 57 11.12 7.22 -9.44
N LYS A 58 11.50 6.94 -10.69
CA LYS A 58 12.80 6.40 -11.11
C LYS A 58 12.78 6.30 -12.64
N ASP A 59 13.20 7.39 -13.28
CA ASP A 59 14.01 7.31 -14.49
C ASP A 59 14.88 8.59 -14.54
N THR A 60 15.86 8.63 -13.63
CA THR A 60 17.09 9.40 -13.83
C THR A 60 18.07 8.49 -14.56
N SER A 61 17.92 8.32 -15.87
CA SER A 61 19.01 7.84 -16.72
C SER A 61 18.89 8.38 -18.15
N ASP A 62 18.93 9.70 -18.31
CA ASP A 62 19.36 10.30 -19.58
C ASP A 62 20.32 11.46 -19.29
N LEU A 63 21.41 11.10 -18.61
CA LEU A 63 22.65 11.86 -18.56
C LEU A 63 23.53 11.38 -19.73
N ALA A 64 23.14 11.64 -20.98
CA ALA A 64 23.95 11.31 -22.15
C ALA A 64 23.55 12.08 -23.42
N SER A 65 23.47 13.41 -23.36
CA SER A 65 23.59 14.29 -24.55
C SER A 65 23.72 15.74 -24.12
N THR A 66 24.91 16.15 -23.69
CA THR A 66 25.44 17.52 -23.86
C THR A 66 26.80 17.61 -23.16
N SER A 67 27.81 18.03 -23.91
CA SER A 67 29.16 18.43 -23.45
C SER A 67 30.22 17.34 -23.32
N SER A 68 30.55 16.66 -24.43
CA SER A 68 31.90 16.64 -25.05
C SER A 68 31.87 15.84 -26.35
#